data_AF-A0AAV3NZH6-F1
#
_entry.id   AF-A0AAV3NZH6-F1
#
_cell.length_a   1.000
_cell.length_b   1.000
_cell.length_c   1.000
_cell.angle_alpha   90.00
_cell.angle_beta   90.00
_cell.angle_gamma   90.00
#
_symmetry.space_group_name_H-M   'P 1'
#
loop_
_entity.id
_entity.type
_entity.pdbx_description
1 polymer ?
#
loop_
_entity_poly.entity_id
_entity_poly.type
_entity_poly.pdbx_seq_one_letter_code
_entity_poly.pdbx_strand_id
1 'polypeptide(L)' 'MQRDESACNTYNYGDALYWDSRYIQEAASGAFDWYQRYSALRPLIRKYVRTSSSVLMVGCGNAGFFF' A
#
# COMPACT_ATOMS: atom_id res chain seq x y z
N MET A 1 1.35 20.71 -27.47
CA MET A 1 1.03 19.31 -27.11
C MET A 1 0.36 19.32 -25.75
N GLN A 2 -0.98 19.36 -25.72
CA GLN A 2 -1.74 19.13 -24.49
C GLN A 2 -1.77 17.61 -24.29
N ARG A 3 -1.21 17.12 -23.18
CA ARG A 3 -1.37 15.72 -22.80
C ARG A 3 -2.81 15.54 -22.36
N ASP A 4 -3.52 14.64 -23.02
CA ASP A 4 -4.82 14.18 -22.59
C ASP A 4 -4.63 13.37 -21.29
N GLU A 5 -4.85 14.01 -20.14
CA GLU A 5 -4.75 13.38 -18.81
C GLU A 5 -6.03 12.62 -18.42
N SER A 6 -7.02 12.59 -19.31
CA SER A 6 -8.37 12.08 -19.06
C SER A 6 -8.44 10.56 -18.90
N ALA A 7 -7.40 9.82 -19.30
CA ALA A 7 -7.34 8.36 -19.21
C ALA A 7 -6.47 7.83 -18.06
N CYS A 8 -5.82 8.71 -17.27
CA CYS A 8 -4.83 8.28 -16.29
C CYS A 8 -4.86 9.08 -14.97
N ASN A 9 -6.04 9.38 -14.40
CA ASN A 9 -6.21 9.51 -12.94
C ASN A 9 -7.68 9.78 -12.56
N THR A 10 -8.52 8.74 -12.50
CA THR A 10 -9.82 8.89 -11.82
C THR A 10 -9.68 8.92 -10.29
N TYR A 11 -8.51 8.60 -9.75
CA TYR A 11 -8.25 8.52 -8.32
C TYR A 11 -7.18 9.51 -7.91
N ASN A 12 -7.52 10.41 -6.99
CA ASN A 12 -6.58 11.40 -6.46
C ASN A 12 -5.70 10.79 -5.37
N TYR A 13 -4.74 9.96 -5.76
CA TYR A 13 -3.80 9.33 -4.83
C TYR A 13 -2.91 10.32 -4.06
N GLY A 14 -2.82 11.58 -4.51
CA GLY A 14 -2.10 12.64 -3.81
C GLY A 14 -2.89 13.28 -2.66
N ASP A 15 -4.19 13.01 -2.57
CA ASP A 15 -5.07 13.56 -1.55
C ASP A 15 -5.21 12.59 -0.37
N ALA A 16 -5.00 13.08 0.85
CA ALA A 16 -5.17 12.30 2.06
C ALA A 16 -6.62 11.82 2.23
N LEU A 17 -7.60 12.64 1.84
CA LEU A 17 -9.02 12.31 1.98
C LEU A 17 -9.44 11.11 1.13
N TYR A 18 -8.76 10.90 0.00
CA TYR A 18 -8.95 9.71 -0.82
C TYR A 18 -8.60 8.44 -0.03
N TRP A 19 -7.44 8.44 0.63
CA TRP A 19 -6.96 7.31 1.43
C TRP A 19 -7.82 7.09 2.67
N ASP A 20 -8.21 8.16 3.36
CA ASP A 20 -9.10 8.07 4.53
C ASP A 20 -10.44 7.41 4.16
N SER A 21 -11.06 7.87 3.08
CA SER A 21 -12.32 7.29 2.58
C SER A 21 -12.19 5.82 2.22
N ARG A 22 -11.07 5.46 1.57
CA ARG A 22 -10.77 4.08 1.16
C ARG A 22 -10.56 3.17 2.36
N TYR A 23 -9.78 3.59 3.35
CA TYR A 23 -9.53 2.79 4.54
C TYR A 23 -10.79 2.60 5.38
N ILE A 24 -11.70 3.58 5.45
CA ILE A 24 -12.99 3.43 6.13
C ILE A 24 -13.87 2.39 5.42
N GLN A 25 -13.93 2.42 4.09
CA GLN A 25 -14.76 1.48 3.32
C GLN A 25 -14.25 0.04 3.42
N GLU A 26 -12.92 -0.13 3.38
CA GLU A 26 -12.28 -1.46 3.41
C GLU A 26 -11.99 -1.95 4.84
N ALA A 27 -12.20 -1.14 5.87
CA ALA A 27 -12.06 -1.53 7.27
C ALA A 27 -12.89 -2.77 7.64
N ALA A 28 -14.07 -2.92 7.04
CA ALA A 28 -14.94 -4.08 7.26
C ALA A 28 -14.44 -5.36 6.58
N SER A 29 -13.59 -5.26 5.55
CA SER A 29 -13.04 -6.40 4.79
C SER A 29 -11.67 -6.87 5.29
N GLY A 30 -11.09 -6.17 6.27
CA GLY A 30 -9.85 -6.53 6.94
C GLY A 30 -8.63 -5.78 6.41
N ALA A 31 -7.49 -6.47 6.33
CA ALA A 31 -6.25 -5.88 5.86
C ALA A 31 -6.26 -5.69 4.34
N PHE A 32 -5.85 -4.51 3.87
CA PHE A 32 -5.75 -4.21 2.45
C PHE A 32 -4.31 -3.87 2.06
N ASP A 33 -3.79 -4.64 1.11
CA ASP A 33 -2.48 -4.43 0.50
C ASP A 33 -2.66 -3.78 -0.88
N TRP A 34 -2.14 -2.56 -1.05
CA TRP A 34 -2.30 -1.79 -2.30
C TRP A 34 -1.71 -2.49 -3.54
N TYR A 35 -0.58 -3.18 -3.37
CA TYR A 35 0.15 -3.81 -4.49
C TYR A 35 0.09 -5.33 -4.47
N GLN A 36 0.75 -5.96 -3.49
CA GLN A 36 0.85 -7.41 -3.36
C GLN A 36 0.82 -7.81 -1.89
N ARG A 37 0.25 -8.99 -1.61
CA ARG A 37 0.26 -9.57 -0.27
C ARG A 37 1.68 -9.90 0.16
N TYR A 38 1.94 -9.77 1.47
CA TYR A 38 3.27 -10.06 2.02
C TYR A 38 3.78 -11.47 1.66
N SER A 39 2.91 -12.47 1.55
CA SER A 39 3.30 -13.85 1.19
C SER A 39 4.08 -13.93 -0.15
N ALA A 40 3.73 -13.12 -1.14
CA ALA A 40 4.41 -13.07 -2.42
C ALA A 40 5.77 -12.34 -2.34
N LEU A 41 5.87 -11.32 -1.48
CA LEU A 41 7.07 -10.50 -1.33
C LEU A 41 8.07 -11.07 -0.31
N ARG A 42 7.59 -11.89 0.63
CA ARG A 42 8.37 -12.44 1.76
C ARG A 42 9.68 -13.11 1.33
N PRO A 43 9.76 -13.93 0.28
CA PRO A 43 11.03 -14.54 -0.13
C PRO A 43 12.09 -13.51 -0.55
N LEU A 44 11.67 -12.42 -1.20
CA LEU A 44 12.56 -11.33 -1.61
C LEU A 44 12.96 -10.46 -0.42
N ILE A 45 12.00 -10.11 0.43
CA ILE A 45 12.25 -9.28 1.62
C ILE A 45 13.22 -10.00 2.57
N ARG A 46 12.98 -11.28 2.89
CA ARG A 46 13.87 -12.05 3.77
C ARG A 46 15.26 -12.32 3.19
N LYS A 47 15.43 -12.22 1.87
CA LYS A 47 16.73 -12.34 1.22
C LYS A 47 17.63 -11.14 1.49
N TYR A 48 17.05 -9.93 1.56
CA TYR A 48 17.81 -8.69 1.66
C TYR A 48 17.70 -7.99 3.02
N VAL A 49 16.63 -8.25 3.78
CA VAL A 49 16.36 -7.65 5.08
C VAL A 49 16.51 -8.71 6.16
N ARG A 50 17.41 -8.46 7.11
CA ARG A 50 17.61 -9.31 8.29
C ARG A 50 16.48 -9.07 9.29
N THR A 51 16.07 -10.12 10.01
CA THR A 51 15.03 -10.03 11.04
C THR A 51 15.45 -9.22 12.27
N SER A 52 16.75 -8.98 12.45
CA SER A 52 17.29 -8.14 13.53
C SER A 52 17.37 -6.65 13.17
N SER A 53 17.08 -6.27 11.93
CA SER A 53 17.11 -4.88 11.49
C SER A 53 15.89 -4.12 12.00
N SER A 54 16.08 -2.87 12.44
CA SER A 54 14.96 -1.95 12.68
C SER A 54 14.40 -1.45 11.35
N VAL A 55 13.09 -1.59 11.14
CA VAL A 55 12.40 -1.26 9.89
C VAL A 55 11.35 -0.18 10.14
N LEU A 56 11.34 0.86 9.31
CA LEU A 56 10.28 1.88 9.26
C LEU A 56 9.36 1.60 8.07
N MET A 57 8.09 1.35 8.33
CA MET A 57 7.06 1.15 7.30
C MET A 57 6.36 2.47 7.00
N VAL A 58 6.80 3.16 5.95
CA VAL A 58 6.22 4.43 5.53
C VAL A 58 4.92 4.16 4.75
N GLY A 59 3.85 4.89 5.08
CA GLY A 59 2.56 4.72 4.41
C GLY A 59 1.95 3.33 4.63
N CYS A 60 2.07 2.79 5.84
CA CYS A 60 1.67 1.42 6.17
C CYS A 60 0.17 1.13 5.96
N GLY A 61 -0.69 2.15 5.93
CA GLY A 61 -2.12 1.99 5.73
C GLY A 61 -2.73 0.99 6.72
N ASN A 62 -3.58 0.10 6.22
CA ASN A 62 -4.10 -1.07 6.95
C ASN A 62 -3.50 -2.39 6.43
N ALA A 63 -2.28 -2.35 5.88
CA ALA A 63 -1.62 -3.52 5.31
C ALA A 63 -1.38 -4.60 6.37
N GLY A 64 -1.66 -5.85 6.01
CA GLY A 64 -1.61 -7.00 6.91
C GLY A 64 -0.19 -7.56 6.97
N PHE A 65 0.71 -6.87 7.68
CA PHE A 65 2.09 -7.31 7.79
C PHE A 65 2.26 -8.25 9.00
N PHE A 66 2.38 -9.55 8.76
CA PHE A 66 2.81 -10.53 9.75
C PHE A 66 4.27 -10.90 9.48
N PHE A 67 5.21 -10.35 10.27
CA PHE A 67 6.63 -10.74 10.23
C PHE A 67 6.84 -12.19 10.70
#